data_AF-A0A920JN37-F1
#
_entry.id   AF-A0A920JN37-F1
#
_cell.length_a   1.000
_cell.length_b   1.000
_cell.length_c   1.000
_cell.angle_alpha   90.00
_cell.angle_beta   90.00
_cell.angle_gamma   90.00
#
_symmetry.space_group_name_H-M   'P 1'
#
loop_
_entity.id
_entity.type
_entity.pdbx_description
1 polymer ?
#
loop_
_entity_poly.entity_id
_entity_poly.type
_entity_poly.pdbx_seq_one_letter_code
_entity_poly.pdbx_strand_id
1 'polypeptide(L)'
;MKIEINKKIYDFELDIVGPNFYQNFLLAFSMAYYSKIKNVDQIIENISNLKNPKGRFDLINFKTNKIIVDYAHTPNQFPKLLNM
;
A
#
# COMPACT_ATOMS: atom_id res chain seq x y z
N MET A 1 -0.23 11.33 1.77
CA MET A 1 0.18 10.81 3.09
C MET A 1 1.38 11.62 3.52
N LYS A 2 1.41 12.09 4.78
CA LYS A 2 2.51 12.89 5.30
C LYS A 2 3.26 12.13 6.38
N ILE A 3 4.59 12.06 6.27
CA ILE A 3 5.47 11.53 7.30
C ILE A 3 6.52 12.59 7.64
N GLU A 4 6.74 12.82 8.93
CA GLU A 4 7.83 13.66 9.42
C GLU A 4 9.01 12.79 9.84
N ILE A 5 10.19 13.09 9.29
CA ILE A 5 11.46 12.42 9.61
C ILE A 5 12.49 13.50 9.86
N ASN A 6 13.08 13.52 11.06
CA ASN A 6 14.10 14.50 11.44
C ASN A 6 13.66 15.96 11.16
N LYS A 7 12.41 16.32 11.47
CA LYS A 7 11.80 17.64 11.20
C LYS A 7 11.61 18.00 9.72
N LYS A 8 11.89 17.08 8.80
CA LYS A 8 11.55 17.21 7.37
C LYS A 8 10.24 16.48 7.11
N ILE A 9 9.30 17.17 6.47
CA ILE A 9 8.01 16.61 6.08
C ILE A 9 8.14 16.06 4.66
N TYR A 10 7.73 14.81 4.49
CA TYR A 10 7.59 14.12 3.22
C TYR A 10 6.11 13.93 2.93
N ASP A 11 5.65 14.41 1.78
CA ASP A 11 4.29 14.23 1.30
C ASP A 11 4.30 13.43 0.01
N PHE A 12 3.54 12.34 -0.02
CA PHE A 12 3.47 11.42 -1.16
C PHE A 12 2.13 10.70 -1.18
N GLU A 13 1.73 10.22 -2.35
CA GLU A 13 0.52 9.42 -2.52
C GLU A 13 0.85 7.92 -2.43
N LEU A 14 -0.08 7.16 -1.86
CA LEU A 14 -0.03 5.71 -1.82
C LEU A 14 -1.07 5.16 -2.80
N ASP A 15 -0.62 4.43 -3.82
CA ASP A 15 -1.51 3.71 -4.74
C ASP A 15 -1.63 2.24 -4.33
N ILE A 16 -1.89 2.04 -3.04
CA ILE A 16 -2.21 0.75 -2.43
C ILE A 16 -3.46 0.89 -1.59
N VAL A 17 -4.34 -0.11 -1.64
CA VAL A 17 -5.59 -0.18 -0.89
C VAL A 17 -5.73 -1.51 -0.16
N GLY A 18 -6.64 -1.55 0.81
CA GLY A 18 -6.96 -2.75 1.58
C GLY A 18 -6.97 -2.54 3.09
N PRO A 19 -7.28 -3.56 3.90
CA PRO A 19 -7.33 -3.45 5.34
C PRO A 19 -5.93 -3.23 5.89
N ASN A 20 -5.83 -2.32 6.85
CA ASN A 20 -4.59 -2.02 7.58
C ASN A 20 -3.38 -1.65 6.70
N PHE A 21 -3.62 -1.13 5.48
CA PHE A 21 -2.54 -0.85 4.54
C PHE A 21 -1.58 0.25 5.06
N TYR A 22 -2.10 1.24 5.80
CA TYR A 22 -1.27 2.27 6.44
C TYR A 22 -0.29 1.68 7.45
N GLN A 23 -0.73 0.74 8.31
CA GLN A 23 0.11 0.09 9.31
C GLN A 23 1.19 -0.77 8.64
N ASN A 24 0.81 -1.57 7.64
CA ASN A 24 1.75 -2.40 6.89
C ASN A 24 2.78 -1.54 6.15
N PHE A 25 2.33 -0.44 5.54
CA PHE A 25 3.19 0.51 4.87
C PHE A 25 4.17 1.16 5.86
N LEU A 26 3.70 1.66 7.00
CA LEU A 26 4.56 2.27 8.03
C LEU A 26 5.58 1.29 8.60
N LEU A 27 5.20 0.03 8.81
CA LEU A 27 6.11 -1.02 9.25
C LEU A 27 7.21 -1.27 8.20
N ALA A 28 6.83 -1.48 6.93
CA ALA A 28 7.78 -1.69 5.84
C ALA A 28 8.69 -0.49 5.62
N PHE A 29 8.13 0.72 5.63
CA PHE A 29 8.87 1.98 5.51
C PHE A 29 9.88 2.12 6.64
N SER A 30 9.49 1.85 7.88
CA SER A 30 10.38 1.91 9.05
C SER A 30 11.53 0.92 8.92
N MET A 31 11.25 -0.33 8.52
CA MET A 31 12.29 -1.33 8.29
C MET A 31 13.26 -0.88 7.18
N ALA A 32 12.74 -0.36 6.07
CA ALA A 32 13.58 0.16 4.97
C ALA A 32 14.47 1.33 5.45
N TYR A 33 13.89 2.28 6.18
CA TYR A 33 14.61 3.44 6.71
C TYR A 33 15.73 3.02 7.67
N TYR A 34 15.45 2.12 8.62
CA TYR A 34 16.44 1.67 9.61
C TYR A 34 17.45 0.65 9.05
N SER A 35 17.16 0.00 7.91
CA SER A 35 18.11 -0.90 7.26
C SER A 35 19.38 -0.21 6.76
N LYS A 36 19.33 1.11 6.53
CA LYS A 36 20.41 1.92 5.95
C LYS A 36 20.88 1.44 4.56
N ILE A 37 20.11 0.58 3.87
CA ILE A 37 20.45 0.09 2.52
C ILE A 37 20.24 1.18 1.46
N LYS A 38 19.18 1.99 1.62
CA LYS A 38 18.86 3.14 0.77
C LYS A 38 18.70 4.38 1.64
N ASN A 39 19.00 5.54 1.08
CA ASN A 39 18.69 6.81 1.76
C ASN A 39 17.18 7.09 1.71
N VAL A 40 16.71 7.98 2.58
CA VAL A 40 15.27 8.27 2.72
C VAL A 40 14.67 8.82 1.43
N ASP A 41 15.38 9.68 0.69
CA ASP A 41 14.85 10.27 -0.54
C ASP A 41 14.66 9.18 -1.63
N GLN A 42 15.61 8.23 -1.74
CA GLN A 42 15.47 7.05 -2.60
C GLN A 42 14.30 6.14 -2.20
N ILE A 43 14.03 5.99 -0.90
CA ILE A 43 12.87 5.21 -0.44
C ILE A 43 11.58 5.92 -0.89
N ILE A 44 11.50 7.24 -0.67
CA ILE A 44 10.33 8.06 -1.00
C ILE A 44 10.05 8.04 -2.51
N GLU A 45 11.07 8.22 -3.35
CA GLU A 45 10.95 8.15 -4.81
C GLU A 45 10.40 6.81 -5.31
N ASN A 46 10.64 5.72 -4.58
CA ASN A 46 10.16 4.40 -4.96
C ASN A 46 8.74 4.08 -4.46
N ILE A 47 8.15 4.90 -3.58
CA ILE A 47 6.81 4.67 -3.05
C ILE A 47 5.75 4.68 -4.16
N SER A 48 5.90 5.54 -5.17
CA SER A 48 4.97 5.63 -6.30
C SER A 48 4.87 4.34 -7.12
N ASN A 49 5.89 3.47 -7.02
CA ASN A 49 5.94 2.19 -7.71
C ASN A 49 5.22 1.07 -6.93
N LEU A 50 4.86 1.31 -5.67
CA LEU A 50 4.09 0.35 -4.88
C LEU A 50 2.69 0.22 -5.46
N LYS A 51 2.29 -1.01 -5.76
CA LYS A 51 0.96 -1.39 -6.20
C LYS A 51 0.50 -2.61 -5.42
N ASN A 52 -0.81 -2.80 -5.34
CA ASN A 52 -1.36 -4.03 -4.83
C ASN A 52 -0.89 -5.23 -5.69
N PRO A 53 -0.61 -6.38 -5.06
CA PRO A 53 -0.28 -7.60 -5.80
C PRO A 53 -1.49 -8.09 -6.60
N LYS A 54 -1.23 -8.73 -7.75
CA LYS A 54 -2.28 -9.27 -8.63
C LYS A 54 -3.24 -10.18 -7.86
N GLY A 55 -4.53 -10.00 -8.08
CA GLY A 55 -5.58 -10.77 -7.42
C GLY A 55 -5.79 -10.44 -5.94
N ARG A 56 -5.07 -9.47 -5.37
CA ARG A 56 -5.23 -9.07 -3.98
C ARG A 56 -5.31 -7.55 -3.86
N PHE A 57 -6.55 -7.05 -3.77
CA PHE A 57 -6.88 -5.61 -3.74
C PHE A 57 -6.42 -4.96 -5.05
N ASP A 58 -6.45 -5.77 -6.11
CA ASP A 58 -5.96 -5.40 -7.42
C ASP A 58 -7.01 -4.54 -8.11
N LEU A 59 -6.65 -3.28 -8.36
CA LEU A 59 -7.52 -2.26 -8.91
C LEU A 59 -7.40 -2.22 -10.43
N ILE A 60 -8.48 -2.56 -11.11
CA ILE A 60 -8.57 -2.52 -12.57
C ILE A 60 -9.56 -1.42 -12.96
N ASN A 61 -9.06 -0.38 -13.62
CA ASN A 61 -9.92 0.65 -14.22
C ASN A 61 -10.48 0.12 -15.54
N PHE A 62 -11.81 0.02 -15.64
CA PHE A 62 -12.49 -0.44 -16.86
C PHE A 62 -13.57 0.57 -17.26
N LYS A 63 -13.29 1.37 -18.30
CA LYS A 63 -14.14 2.49 -18.73
C LYS A 63 -14.40 3.45 -17.56
N THR A 64 -15.66 3.60 -17.16
CA THR A 64 -16.10 4.42 -16.02
C THR A 64 -16.14 3.65 -14.70
N ASN A 65 -15.87 2.34 -14.73
CA ASN A 65 -15.96 1.46 -13.57
C ASN A 65 -14.59 1.21 -12.96
N LYS A 66 -14.57 1.06 -11.63
CA LYS A 66 -13.43 0.49 -10.90
C LYS A 66 -13.79 -0.93 -10.49
N ILE A 67 -12.93 -1.88 -10.85
CA ILE A 67 -13.06 -3.28 -10.49
C ILE A 67 -12.00 -3.58 -9.44
N ILE A 68 -12.40 -4.19 -8.33
CA ILE A 68 -11.47 -4.66 -7.29
C ILE A 68 -11.45 -6.18 -7.37
N VAL A 69 -10.27 -6.76 -7.62
CA VAL A 69 -10.07 -8.21 -7.55
C VAL A 69 -9.50 -8.57 -6.19
N ASP A 70 -10.26 -9.38 -5.47
CA ASP A 70 -9.94 -9.90 -4.15
C ASP A 70 -10.13 -11.42 -4.12
N TYR A 71 -9.04 -12.16 -4.27
CA TYR A 71 -9.07 -13.60 -4.24
C TYR A 71 -9.13 -14.13 -2.80
N ALA A 72 -10.24 -14.79 -2.47
CA ALA A 72 -10.39 -15.58 -1.25
C ALA A 72 -10.20 -17.07 -1.56
N HIS A 73 -9.15 -17.69 -1.01
CA HIS A 73 -8.92 -19.14 -1.12
C HIS A 73 -9.52 -19.90 0.08
N THR A 74 -9.93 -19.22 1.15
CA THR A 74 -10.51 -19.87 2.35
C THR A 74 -11.92 -19.36 2.66
N PRO A 75 -12.86 -20.24 3.07
CA PRO A 75 -14.26 -19.84 3.34
C PRO A 75 -14.39 -18.68 4.33
N ASN A 76 -13.51 -18.60 5.34
CA ASN A 76 -13.53 -17.53 6.35
C ASN A 76 -13.13 -16.14 5.82
N GLN A 77 -12.65 -16.04 4.57
CA GLN A 77 -12.33 -14.76 3.92
C GLN A 77 -13.54 -14.17 3.19
N PHE A 78 -14.49 -14.99 2.74
CA PHE A 78 -15.67 -14.54 1.98
C PHE A 78 -16.51 -13.46 2.71
N PRO A 79 -16.85 -13.60 4.00
CA PRO A 79 -17.60 -12.58 4.71
C PRO A 79 -16.86 -11.23 4.79
N LYS A 80 -15.52 -11.25 4.77
CA LYS A 80 -14.72 -10.02 4.77
C LYS A 80 -14.79 -9.29 3.43
N LEU A 81 -14.93 -10.03 2.31
CA LEU A 81 -15.10 -9.46 0.97
C LEU A 81 -16.41 -8.72 0.82
N LEU A 82 -17.48 -9.26 1.41
CA LEU A 82 -18.84 -8.74 1.24
C LEU A 82 -19.10 -7.46 2.04
N ASN A 83 -18.31 -7.22 3.10
CA ASN A 83 -18.46 -6.08 3.99
C ASN A 83 -17.48 -4.93 3.69
N MET A 84 -16.86 -4.95 2.51
CA MET A 84 -15.97 -3.89 1.99
C MET A 84 -16.75 -2.85 1.20
#